data_AF-A0A0K1Q7D9-F1
#
_entry.id   AF-A0A0K1Q7D9-F1
#
_cell.length_a   1.000
_cell.length_b   1.000
_cell.length_c   1.000
_cell.angle_alpha   90.00
_cell.angle_beta   90.00
_cell.angle_gamma   90.00
#
_symmetry.space_group_name_H-M   'P 1'
#
loop_
_entity.id
_entity.type
_entity.pdbx_description
1 polymer ?
#
loop_
_entity_poly.entity_id
_entity_poly.type
_entity_poly.pdbx_seq_one_letter_code
_entity_poly.pdbx_strand_id
1 'polypeptide(L)'
;MIRGSFLRDHVRTVARHARLARLTRVALLGLGVIGGTVVACGSSDMAAFDSGSSMDKDAGGSTTAPGDGAPNAGPVATGVVLVHAAAFPAFRLCFSNMLDQPPLPDSKTMPEANLVGVDVGSVVRVDPMVAPGDVYVIDQTVVQTRIGSKEDTRCSDLICTGANCKKENRDYLRAGRIDTPLGQGQVSVLAISGCGNQFFVEDLKMDSRACGTGWDATHGNLHSSVLTLRPDGLSGDDSLPVQLVHLAPLLENARGSGELSISFGALDGDGGLDTFASNPPLFSVDEPRSLAFTKTETSIYASHGFRIALRETDAGADGGVSFVRDESLAEVQALSASKELPTDYYKTASNYALLLLGDPSVQPKLEDGGANPLYDSRRAVHLLAVPVRDPDAGADAGSTPGDSGDSGTPDASGP
;
A
#
# COMPACT_ATOMS: atom_id res chain seq x y z
N MET A 1 21.25 36.93 14.32
CA MET A 1 19.78 36.94 14.50
C MET A 1 19.16 37.48 13.22
N ILE A 2 17.99 36.96 12.83
CA ILE A 2 17.31 37.07 11.52
C ILE A 2 17.72 35.97 10.52
N ARG A 3 16.97 34.86 10.54
CA ARG A 3 16.57 34.06 9.37
C ARG A 3 15.62 32.97 9.86
N GLY A 4 14.33 33.08 9.50
CA GLY A 4 13.33 32.09 9.91
C GLY A 4 11.89 32.38 9.51
N SER A 5 11.63 33.16 8.45
CA SER A 5 10.25 33.45 8.00
C SER A 5 9.97 33.18 6.52
N PHE A 6 10.97 32.79 5.72
CA PHE A 6 10.79 32.71 4.26
C PHE A 6 10.22 31.39 3.73
N LEU A 7 10.22 30.32 4.54
CA LEU A 7 9.77 28.98 4.11
C LEU A 7 8.27 28.72 4.34
N ARG A 8 7.57 29.58 5.08
CA ARG A 8 6.17 29.33 5.45
C ARG A 8 5.15 29.97 4.47
N ASP A 9 5.58 30.91 3.63
CA ASP A 9 4.69 31.66 2.73
C ASP A 9 4.62 31.10 1.30
N HIS A 10 5.60 30.32 0.84
CA HIS A 10 5.55 29.74 -0.52
C HIS A 10 4.55 28.58 -0.65
N VAL A 11 4.40 27.73 0.37
CA VAL A 11 3.45 26.59 0.34
C VAL A 11 1.99 27.05 0.36
N ARG A 12 1.69 28.19 0.98
CA ARG A 12 0.31 28.74 1.04
C ARG A 12 -0.12 29.46 -0.24
N THR A 13 0.81 29.88 -1.09
CA THR A 13 0.51 30.70 -2.27
C THR A 13 0.16 29.84 -3.48
N VAL A 14 0.75 28.64 -3.60
CA VAL A 14 0.45 27.68 -4.68
C VAL A 14 -0.94 27.06 -4.50
N ALA A 15 -1.36 26.75 -3.27
CA ALA A 15 -2.69 26.19 -2.97
C ALA A 15 -3.87 27.17 -3.21
N ARG A 16 -3.62 28.48 -3.36
CA ARG A 16 -4.69 29.48 -3.62
C ARG A 16 -5.00 29.67 -5.10
N HIS A 17 -4.09 29.32 -6.01
CA HIS A 17 -4.32 29.53 -7.44
C HIS A 17 -5.11 28.39 -8.12
N ALA A 18 -5.19 27.20 -7.50
CA ALA A 18 -6.02 26.10 -8.00
C ALA A 18 -7.52 26.20 -7.65
N ARG A 19 -7.95 27.20 -6.86
CA ARG A 19 -9.33 27.27 -6.32
C ARG A 19 -10.30 28.22 -7.04
N LEU A 20 -9.91 28.85 -8.14
CA LEU A 20 -10.70 29.96 -8.74
C LEU A 20 -11.35 29.67 -10.11
N ALA A 21 -11.39 28.43 -10.59
CA ALA A 21 -12.00 28.14 -11.90
C ALA A 21 -12.92 26.90 -11.88
N ARG A 22 -14.00 26.91 -11.10
CA ARG A 22 -15.19 26.07 -11.37
C ARG A 22 -16.47 26.84 -11.04
N LEU A 23 -16.89 27.68 -11.97
CA LEU A 23 -18.25 28.21 -12.06
C LEU A 23 -18.79 27.81 -13.44
N THR A 24 -19.42 26.65 -13.52
CA THR A 24 -20.33 26.35 -14.62
C THR A 24 -21.64 25.85 -14.05
N ARG A 25 -22.67 26.62 -14.36
CA ARG A 25 -24.08 26.43 -14.01
C ARG A 25 -24.60 25.10 -14.56
N VAL A 26 -25.34 24.35 -13.76
CA VAL A 26 -26.50 23.59 -14.26
C VAL A 26 -27.64 23.79 -13.29
N ALA A 27 -28.72 24.36 -13.80
CA ALA A 27 -29.95 24.62 -13.11
C ALA A 27 -31.07 23.76 -13.72
N LEU A 28 -31.73 23.03 -12.82
CA LEU A 28 -33.13 22.62 -12.81
C LEU A 28 -33.67 21.48 -13.70
N LEU A 29 -34.23 20.51 -12.96
CA LEU A 29 -35.60 19.93 -13.01
C LEU A 29 -35.85 18.63 -13.81
N GLY A 30 -36.24 17.60 -13.04
CA GLY A 30 -37.02 16.46 -13.50
C GLY A 30 -37.52 15.62 -12.33
N LEU A 31 -38.80 15.76 -11.99
CA LEU A 31 -39.56 15.04 -10.96
C LEU A 31 -39.97 13.62 -11.40
N GLY A 32 -40.02 12.70 -10.43
CA GLY A 32 -40.87 11.49 -10.43
C GLY A 32 -40.10 10.17 -10.50
N VAL A 33 -40.53 9.04 -9.95
CA VAL A 33 -41.74 8.60 -9.23
C VAL A 33 -41.37 7.27 -8.53
N ILE A 34 -42.13 6.93 -7.49
CA ILE A 34 -42.14 5.77 -6.59
C ILE A 34 -42.17 4.38 -7.29
N GLY A 35 -41.57 3.38 -6.62
CA GLY A 35 -41.86 1.93 -6.76
C GLY A 35 -40.56 1.12 -6.87
N GLY A 36 -40.31 -0.01 -6.21
CA GLY A 36 -41.08 -0.97 -5.46
C GLY A 36 -40.17 -2.21 -5.34
N THR A 37 -40.12 -2.84 -4.17
CA THR A 37 -39.26 -3.98 -3.84
C THR A 37 -39.48 -5.21 -4.73
N VAL A 38 -38.40 -5.90 -5.13
CA VAL A 38 -38.39 -7.37 -5.27
C VAL A 38 -37.03 -7.92 -4.85
N VAL A 39 -37.04 -8.68 -3.75
CA VAL A 39 -35.96 -9.57 -3.31
C VAL A 39 -35.97 -10.78 -4.22
N ALA A 40 -34.82 -11.13 -4.81
CA ALA A 40 -34.61 -12.42 -5.46
C ALA A 40 -33.39 -13.10 -4.83
N CYS A 41 -33.66 -14.10 -3.99
CA CYS A 41 -32.68 -15.09 -3.57
C CYS A 41 -32.30 -15.95 -4.79
N GLY A 42 -31.03 -15.91 -5.19
CA GLY A 42 -30.44 -16.82 -6.16
C GLY A 42 -29.27 -17.54 -5.51
N SER A 43 -29.51 -18.75 -5.02
CA SER A 43 -28.51 -19.70 -4.54
C SER A 43 -27.68 -20.26 -5.70
N SER A 44 -26.36 -20.23 -5.62
CA SER A 44 -25.48 -21.05 -6.45
C SER A 44 -24.21 -21.43 -5.70
N ASP A 45 -24.16 -22.73 -5.42
CA ASP A 45 -23.09 -23.63 -5.00
C ASP A 45 -21.65 -23.10 -4.84
N MET A 46 -21.13 -23.24 -3.62
CA MET A 46 -19.71 -23.22 -3.31
C MET A 46 -19.07 -24.53 -3.78
N ALA A 47 -18.29 -24.48 -4.85
CA ALA A 47 -17.39 -25.59 -5.20
C ALA A 47 -16.13 -25.52 -4.32
N ALA A 48 -15.94 -26.58 -3.55
CA ALA A 48 -14.77 -26.85 -2.74
C ALA A 48 -13.52 -26.99 -3.63
N PHE A 49 -12.45 -26.27 -3.30
CA PHE A 49 -11.12 -26.59 -3.80
C PHE A 49 -10.52 -27.67 -2.90
N ASP A 50 -10.62 -28.90 -3.38
CA ASP A 50 -9.97 -30.08 -2.82
C ASP A 50 -8.48 -30.11 -3.22
N SER A 51 -7.68 -30.46 -2.24
CA SER A 51 -6.24 -30.66 -2.28
C SER A 51 -5.93 -32.09 -2.72
N GLY A 52 -4.99 -32.32 -3.64
CA GLY A 52 -4.44 -33.67 -3.79
C GLY A 52 -3.62 -33.98 -5.03
N SER A 53 -2.29 -33.89 -4.88
CA SER A 53 -1.24 -34.82 -5.36
C SER A 53 -1.28 -35.32 -6.82
N SER A 54 -0.19 -35.27 -7.59
CA SER A 54 0.96 -36.17 -7.45
C SER A 54 1.90 -36.03 -8.66
N MET A 55 3.12 -36.52 -8.45
CA MET A 55 4.30 -36.49 -9.31
C MET A 55 4.11 -37.23 -10.66
N ASP A 56 4.87 -36.82 -11.68
CA ASP A 56 5.84 -37.73 -12.30
C ASP A 56 6.98 -37.00 -13.02
N LYS A 57 8.14 -37.65 -12.96
CA LYS A 57 9.47 -37.25 -13.46
C LYS A 57 9.64 -37.61 -14.94
N ASP A 58 10.48 -36.86 -15.65
CA ASP A 58 11.63 -37.34 -16.46
C ASP A 58 12.28 -36.12 -17.15
N ALA A 59 13.53 -35.75 -16.82
CA ALA A 59 14.80 -36.28 -17.32
C ALA A 59 15.11 -35.88 -18.78
N GLY A 60 16.00 -34.89 -18.95
CA GLY A 60 16.58 -34.52 -20.24
C GLY A 60 17.60 -33.39 -20.09
N GLY A 61 18.87 -33.75 -19.92
CA GLY A 61 19.97 -32.80 -19.74
C GLY A 61 20.35 -32.04 -21.01
N SER A 62 20.85 -30.83 -20.83
CA SER A 62 21.83 -30.22 -21.75
C SER A 62 22.63 -29.16 -21.00
N THR A 63 23.89 -29.47 -20.77
CA THR A 63 24.93 -28.56 -20.30
C THR A 63 25.28 -27.57 -21.40
N THR A 64 24.95 -26.30 -21.20
CA THR A 64 25.53 -25.19 -21.97
C THR A 64 26.01 -24.13 -20.99
N ALA A 65 27.29 -23.79 -21.11
CA ALA A 65 28.03 -22.90 -20.25
C ALA A 65 27.43 -21.48 -20.18
N PRO A 66 27.62 -20.74 -19.07
CA PRO A 66 27.09 -19.39 -18.92
C PRO A 66 27.88 -18.43 -19.81
N GLY A 67 27.17 -17.77 -20.73
CA GLY A 67 27.66 -16.61 -21.44
C GLY A 67 27.63 -15.40 -20.51
N ASP A 68 28.81 -14.82 -20.28
CA ASP A 68 29.03 -13.52 -19.67
C ASP A 68 28.27 -12.43 -20.42
N GLY A 69 27.46 -11.65 -19.69
CA GLY A 69 26.77 -10.49 -20.26
C GLY A 69 25.50 -10.01 -19.56
N ALA A 70 25.22 -10.42 -18.32
CA ALA A 70 24.14 -9.79 -17.55
C ALA A 70 24.62 -8.40 -17.08
N PRO A 71 23.92 -7.29 -17.41
CA PRO A 71 24.24 -5.99 -16.83
C PRO A 71 24.10 -6.12 -15.31
N ASN A 72 25.15 -5.70 -14.58
CA ASN A 72 25.21 -5.69 -13.12
C ASN A 72 23.85 -5.38 -12.50
N ALA A 73 23.18 -6.41 -11.97
CA ALA A 73 22.00 -6.24 -11.16
C ALA A 73 22.45 -5.59 -9.85
N GLY A 74 22.57 -4.26 -9.88
CA GLY A 74 22.74 -3.45 -8.67
C GLY A 74 21.71 -3.85 -7.62
N PRO A 75 22.03 -3.64 -6.35
CA PRO A 75 21.35 -4.20 -5.19
C PRO A 75 19.83 -4.03 -5.30
N VAL A 76 19.10 -5.13 -5.10
CA VAL A 76 17.64 -5.09 -5.07
C VAL A 76 17.23 -4.56 -3.70
N ALA A 77 16.29 -3.61 -3.65
CA ALA A 77 15.83 -3.14 -2.35
C ALA A 77 15.14 -4.30 -1.61
N THR A 78 15.35 -4.37 -0.30
CA THR A 78 14.79 -5.42 0.56
C THR A 78 13.81 -4.80 1.55
N GLY A 79 12.86 -5.59 2.02
CA GLY A 79 11.93 -5.18 3.06
C GLY A 79 10.48 -5.54 2.76
N VAL A 80 9.64 -5.32 3.75
CA VAL A 80 8.22 -5.64 3.70
C VAL A 80 7.41 -4.35 3.83
N VAL A 81 6.51 -4.12 2.90
CA VAL A 81 5.57 -3.00 2.91
C VAL A 81 4.28 -3.51 3.53
N LEU A 82 4.03 -3.13 4.78
CA LEU A 82 2.78 -3.41 5.47
C LEU A 82 1.70 -2.47 4.96
N VAL A 83 0.55 -3.01 4.55
CA VAL A 83 -0.56 -2.24 3.97
C VAL A 83 -1.86 -2.53 4.70
N HIS A 84 -2.57 -1.48 5.11
CA HIS A 84 -3.91 -1.56 5.68
C HIS A 84 -4.97 -1.45 4.59
N ALA A 85 -5.37 -2.58 4.01
CA ALA A 85 -6.45 -2.68 3.02
C ALA A 85 -7.80 -3.12 3.64
N ALA A 86 -7.84 -3.30 4.95
CA ALA A 86 -9.03 -3.72 5.67
C ALA A 86 -9.92 -2.54 6.09
N ALA A 87 -11.19 -2.86 6.38
CA ALA A 87 -12.11 -1.93 7.01
C ALA A 87 -12.09 -2.20 8.53
N PHE A 88 -11.10 -1.65 9.25
CA PHE A 88 -11.10 -1.50 10.71
C PHE A 88 -10.08 -0.43 11.15
N PRO A 89 -10.05 0.01 12.43
CA PRO A 89 -9.11 1.02 12.88
C PRO A 89 -7.65 0.60 12.73
N ALA A 90 -6.75 1.57 12.90
CA ALA A 90 -5.33 1.33 12.86
C ALA A 90 -4.91 0.13 13.72
N PHE A 91 -3.98 -0.67 13.21
CA PHE A 91 -3.55 -1.90 13.86
C PHE A 91 -2.03 -2.04 13.94
N ARG A 92 -1.61 -3.03 14.73
CA ARG A 92 -0.27 -3.59 14.70
C ARG A 92 -0.31 -5.08 14.43
N LEU A 93 0.81 -5.58 13.92
CA LEU A 93 1.03 -6.97 13.61
C LEU A 93 1.96 -7.62 14.61
N CYS A 94 1.63 -8.85 14.94
CA CYS A 94 2.49 -9.77 15.64
C CYS A 94 2.55 -11.08 14.86
N PHE A 95 3.64 -11.80 15.04
CA PHE A 95 3.91 -13.00 14.27
C PHE A 95 4.27 -14.17 15.21
N SER A 96 3.76 -15.38 14.95
CA SER A 96 3.96 -16.53 15.85
C SER A 96 5.43 -16.90 16.05
N ASN A 97 6.26 -16.66 15.04
CA ASN A 97 7.69 -16.96 15.11
C ASN A 97 8.52 -15.79 15.63
N MET A 98 7.88 -14.68 16.00
CA MET A 98 8.50 -13.45 16.49
C MET A 98 7.81 -12.93 17.75
N LEU A 99 7.31 -13.81 18.62
CA LEU A 99 6.57 -13.41 19.82
C LEU A 99 7.39 -12.59 20.81
N ASP A 100 8.71 -12.71 20.80
CA ASP A 100 9.61 -11.91 21.64
C ASP A 100 9.84 -10.48 21.13
N GLN A 101 9.38 -10.16 19.92
CA GLN A 101 9.52 -8.84 19.31
C GLN A 101 8.33 -7.93 19.69
N PRO A 102 8.51 -6.60 19.67
CA PRO A 102 7.39 -5.68 19.79
C PRO A 102 6.45 -5.79 18.57
N PRO A 103 5.17 -5.43 18.71
CA PRO A 103 4.25 -5.39 17.59
C PRO A 103 4.68 -4.36 16.54
N LEU A 104 4.62 -4.75 15.26
CA LEU A 104 5.03 -3.97 14.11
C LEU A 104 3.86 -3.16 13.50
N PRO A 105 4.10 -1.99 12.90
CA PRO A 105 5.36 -1.23 12.96
C PRO A 105 5.60 -0.70 14.39
N ASP A 106 6.87 -0.60 14.77
CA ASP A 106 7.26 0.00 16.04
C ASP A 106 7.21 1.54 15.95
N SER A 107 7.40 2.24 17.07
CA SER A 107 7.41 3.70 17.08
C SER A 107 8.63 4.32 16.38
N LYS A 108 9.68 3.53 16.09
CA LYS A 108 10.97 4.01 15.57
C LYS A 108 11.03 3.99 14.04
N THR A 109 10.34 3.03 13.44
CA THR A 109 10.22 2.82 11.99
C THR A 109 9.20 3.76 11.33
N MET A 110 8.50 4.56 12.13
CA MET A 110 7.40 5.40 11.68
C MET A 110 7.89 6.80 11.26
N PRO A 111 7.64 7.24 10.02
CA PRO A 111 7.80 8.65 9.69
C PRO A 111 6.83 9.46 10.57
N GLU A 112 7.28 10.61 11.10
CA GLU A 112 6.52 11.50 12.02
C GLU A 112 5.11 11.90 11.52
N ALA A 113 4.80 11.66 10.24
CA ALA A 113 3.48 11.88 9.65
C ALA A 113 2.45 10.78 9.98
N ASN A 114 2.87 9.61 10.50
CA ASN A 114 1.98 8.48 10.79
C ASN A 114 1.67 8.37 12.29
N LEU A 115 0.39 8.14 12.62
CA LEU A 115 -0.03 7.70 13.94
C LEU A 115 0.52 6.31 14.19
N VAL A 116 1.14 6.05 15.35
CA VAL A 116 1.68 4.74 15.75
C VAL A 116 0.72 3.60 15.33
N GLY A 117 1.19 2.59 14.59
CA GLY A 117 0.36 1.58 13.89
C GLY A 117 0.34 1.74 12.37
N VAL A 118 -0.34 0.83 11.67
CA VAL A 118 -0.70 1.01 10.25
C VAL A 118 -2.12 1.58 10.25
N ASP A 119 -2.31 2.79 9.74
CA ASP A 119 -3.62 3.44 9.61
C ASP A 119 -4.29 3.03 8.29
N VAL A 120 -5.61 3.16 8.20
CA VAL A 120 -6.38 2.81 6.99
C VAL A 120 -5.87 3.58 5.78
N GLY A 121 -5.54 2.85 4.72
CA GLY A 121 -4.99 3.45 3.50
C GLY A 121 -3.58 4.00 3.66
N SER A 122 -2.85 3.62 4.72
CA SER A 122 -1.42 3.94 4.87
C SER A 122 -0.54 2.72 4.63
N VAL A 123 0.75 2.98 4.46
CA VAL A 123 1.77 1.93 4.34
C VAL A 123 2.96 2.23 5.23
N VAL A 124 3.60 1.17 5.72
CA VAL A 124 4.84 1.26 6.49
C VAL A 124 5.81 0.20 6.00
N ARG A 125 7.06 0.59 5.76
CA ARG A 125 8.13 -0.33 5.41
C ARG A 125 8.81 -0.83 6.68
N VAL A 126 8.94 -2.15 6.79
CA VAL A 126 9.66 -2.84 7.86
C VAL A 126 10.74 -3.74 7.28
N ASP A 127 11.62 -4.21 8.15
CA ASP A 127 12.72 -5.09 7.76
C ASP A 127 12.23 -6.43 7.18
N PRO A 128 13.05 -7.09 6.33
CA PRO A 128 12.77 -8.43 5.84
C PRO A 128 12.51 -9.44 6.96
N MET A 129 11.66 -10.43 6.69
CA MET A 129 11.31 -11.51 7.63
C MET A 129 11.63 -12.87 7.02
N VAL A 130 12.11 -13.81 7.82
CA VAL A 130 12.52 -15.15 7.33
C VAL A 130 11.33 -16.11 7.17
N ALA A 131 10.46 -16.19 8.17
CA ALA A 131 9.26 -17.01 8.14
C ALA A 131 8.37 -16.53 9.30
N PRO A 132 7.48 -15.55 9.08
CA PRO A 132 6.73 -14.92 10.16
C PRO A 132 5.83 -15.91 10.94
N GLY A 133 5.29 -16.92 10.24
CA GLY A 133 4.31 -17.84 10.80
C GLY A 133 2.91 -17.20 10.82
N ASP A 134 2.14 -17.45 11.88
CA ASP A 134 0.78 -16.91 11.99
C ASP A 134 0.80 -15.39 12.12
N VAL A 135 -0.07 -14.71 11.38
CA VAL A 135 -0.21 -13.25 11.39
C VAL A 135 -1.34 -12.87 12.33
N TYR A 136 -1.00 -12.14 13.39
CA TYR A 136 -1.95 -11.66 14.38
C TYR A 136 -2.12 -10.15 14.23
N VAL A 137 -3.37 -9.71 14.12
CA VAL A 137 -3.77 -8.30 14.04
C VAL A 137 -4.26 -7.86 15.41
N ILE A 138 -3.69 -6.77 15.91
CA ILE A 138 -3.99 -6.22 17.23
C ILE A 138 -4.41 -4.76 17.06
N ASP A 139 -5.57 -4.41 17.61
CA ASP A 139 -6.06 -3.04 17.59
C ASP A 139 -5.05 -2.10 18.27
N GLN A 140 -4.71 -1.00 17.60
CA GLN A 140 -3.74 -0.04 18.09
C GLN A 140 -4.16 0.61 19.42
N THR A 141 -5.45 0.80 19.70
CA THR A 141 -5.94 1.32 20.98
C THR A 141 -5.67 0.35 22.12
N VAL A 142 -5.79 -0.97 21.89
CA VAL A 142 -5.42 -2.01 22.85
C VAL A 142 -3.92 -1.96 23.11
N VAL A 143 -3.14 -1.76 22.05
CA VAL A 143 -1.69 -1.59 22.18
C VAL A 143 -1.37 -0.32 22.98
N GLN A 144 -1.96 0.84 22.67
CA GLN A 144 -1.68 2.11 23.37
C GLN A 144 -2.06 2.08 24.84
N THR A 145 -3.26 1.59 25.17
CA THR A 145 -3.76 1.52 26.55
C THR A 145 -2.93 0.58 27.43
N ARG A 146 -2.35 -0.47 26.85
CA ARG A 146 -1.49 -1.43 27.56
C ARG A 146 -0.03 -1.02 27.60
N ILE A 147 0.48 -0.44 26.51
CA ILE A 147 1.87 -0.03 26.40
C ILE A 147 2.21 0.98 27.47
N GLY A 148 1.33 1.95 27.79
CA GLY A 148 1.57 2.89 28.88
C GLY A 148 3.04 3.37 28.91
N SER A 149 3.54 3.93 27.81
CA SER A 149 4.94 4.36 27.58
C SER A 149 6.06 3.29 27.61
N LYS A 150 5.79 2.01 27.83
CA LYS A 150 6.83 0.96 27.80
C LYS A 150 7.02 0.39 26.39
N GLU A 151 8.07 0.85 25.72
CA GLU A 151 8.54 0.32 24.42
C GLU A 151 8.79 -1.20 24.43
N ASP A 152 8.85 -1.84 25.62
CA ASP A 152 9.18 -3.25 25.80
C ASP A 152 8.00 -4.24 25.68
N THR A 153 6.78 -3.78 25.35
CA THR A 153 5.63 -4.71 25.23
C THR A 153 5.86 -5.66 24.07
N ARG A 154 5.96 -6.96 24.37
CA ARG A 154 6.24 -8.00 23.38
C ARG A 154 4.94 -8.57 22.82
N CYS A 155 5.03 -9.15 21.64
CA CYS A 155 3.92 -9.89 21.04
C CYS A 155 3.42 -11.04 21.94
N SER A 156 4.29 -11.67 22.73
CA SER A 156 3.95 -12.68 23.73
C SER A 156 3.03 -12.17 24.86
N ASP A 157 3.09 -10.87 25.16
CA ASP A 157 2.26 -10.25 26.21
C ASP A 157 0.84 -9.95 25.70
N LEU A 158 0.70 -9.82 24.38
CA LEU A 158 -0.56 -9.53 23.69
C LEU A 158 -1.22 -10.80 23.15
N ILE A 159 -0.41 -11.81 22.81
CA ILE A 159 -0.83 -13.09 22.28
C ILE A 159 -0.24 -14.16 23.19
N CYS A 160 -1.11 -14.90 23.87
CA CYS A 160 -0.66 -16.09 24.56
C CYS A 160 -1.64 -17.25 24.34
N THR A 161 -1.13 -18.47 24.53
CA THR A 161 -1.87 -19.72 24.39
C THR A 161 -2.01 -20.36 25.77
N GLY A 162 -3.15 -20.16 26.45
CA GLY A 162 -3.35 -20.61 27.85
C GLY A 162 -4.64 -20.10 28.51
N ALA A 163 -4.96 -20.56 29.72
CA ALA A 163 -6.25 -20.28 30.37
C ALA A 163 -6.47 -18.80 30.77
N ASN A 164 -5.38 -18.04 31.01
CA ASN A 164 -5.42 -16.61 31.30
C ASN A 164 -5.20 -15.74 30.05
N CYS A 165 -5.27 -16.36 28.87
CA CYS A 165 -4.84 -15.71 27.65
C CYS A 165 -5.91 -14.88 26.97
N LYS A 166 -5.39 -14.00 26.12
CA LYS A 166 -6.18 -13.22 25.19
C LYS A 166 -6.95 -14.14 24.27
N LYS A 167 -8.23 -13.81 24.08
CA LYS A 167 -9.14 -14.60 23.26
C LYS A 167 -9.03 -14.10 21.83
N GLU A 168 -8.70 -14.99 20.91
CA GLU A 168 -8.89 -14.76 19.49
C GLU A 168 -10.34 -14.33 19.22
N ASN A 169 -10.52 -13.43 18.26
CA ASN A 169 -11.82 -12.84 17.90
C ASN A 169 -12.43 -11.93 18.97
N ARG A 170 -11.63 -11.52 19.97
CA ARG A 170 -12.01 -10.52 20.97
C ARG A 170 -10.87 -9.57 21.29
N ASP A 171 -9.71 -10.12 21.58
CA ASP A 171 -8.52 -9.37 22.02
C ASP A 171 -7.50 -9.19 20.88
N TYR A 172 -7.48 -10.12 19.92
CA TYR A 172 -6.70 -10.06 18.67
C TYR A 172 -7.44 -10.86 17.59
N LEU A 173 -7.06 -10.65 16.33
CA LEU A 173 -7.55 -11.42 15.18
C LEU A 173 -6.39 -12.16 14.54
N ARG A 174 -6.67 -13.30 13.89
CA ARG A 174 -5.69 -14.01 13.07
C ARG A 174 -6.01 -13.78 11.61
N ALA A 175 -5.02 -13.29 10.86
CA ALA A 175 -5.13 -12.97 9.43
C ALA A 175 -4.50 -14.06 8.53
N GLY A 176 -4.31 -15.27 9.05
CA GLY A 176 -3.67 -16.37 8.31
C GLY A 176 -2.23 -16.65 8.73
N ARG A 177 -1.46 -17.24 7.82
CA ARG A 177 -0.13 -17.78 8.10
C ARG A 177 0.80 -17.61 6.90
N ILE A 178 2.06 -17.25 7.18
CA ILE A 178 3.11 -17.02 6.18
C ILE A 178 4.34 -17.85 6.58
N ASP A 179 4.56 -18.95 5.87
CA ASP A 179 5.69 -19.85 6.14
C ASP A 179 6.91 -19.58 5.25
N THR A 180 6.84 -18.58 4.37
CA THR A 180 7.93 -18.21 3.45
C THR A 180 8.62 -16.90 3.86
N PRO A 181 9.87 -16.68 3.46
CA PRO A 181 10.53 -15.40 3.62
C PRO A 181 9.79 -14.26 2.93
N LEU A 182 9.76 -13.10 3.59
CA LEU A 182 9.19 -11.86 3.07
C LEU A 182 10.29 -10.79 2.98
N GLY A 183 10.32 -10.08 1.86
CA GLY A 183 11.23 -8.95 1.70
C GLY A 183 12.71 -9.32 1.55
N GLN A 184 13.06 -10.60 1.45
CA GLN A 184 14.45 -11.05 1.26
C GLN A 184 14.81 -11.03 -0.23
N GLY A 185 15.78 -10.20 -0.60
CA GLY A 185 16.23 -10.05 -1.99
C GLY A 185 15.25 -9.33 -2.93
N GLN A 186 14.11 -8.87 -2.40
CA GLN A 186 13.07 -8.13 -3.12
C GLN A 186 12.20 -7.36 -2.13
N VAL A 187 11.35 -6.46 -2.62
CA VAL A 187 10.30 -5.85 -1.78
C VAL A 187 9.04 -6.72 -1.85
N SER A 188 8.47 -7.03 -0.68
CA SER A 188 7.19 -7.75 -0.58
C SER A 188 6.13 -6.84 0.03
N VAL A 189 4.92 -6.84 -0.51
CA VAL A 189 3.76 -6.20 0.11
C VAL A 189 3.05 -7.25 0.95
N LEU A 190 2.81 -6.92 2.22
CA LEU A 190 1.94 -7.68 3.11
C LEU A 190 0.67 -6.85 3.36
N ALA A 191 -0.39 -7.15 2.62
CA ALA A 191 -1.67 -6.49 2.75
C ALA A 191 -2.57 -7.25 3.72
N ILE A 192 -3.15 -6.53 4.67
CA ILE A 192 -4.18 -7.06 5.57
C ILE A 192 -5.54 -6.55 5.09
N SER A 193 -6.47 -7.47 4.83
CA SER A 193 -7.77 -7.19 4.20
C SER A 193 -8.89 -8.01 4.82
N GLY A 194 -10.13 -7.58 4.59
CA GLY A 194 -11.32 -8.18 5.18
C GLY A 194 -11.68 -7.59 6.55
N CYS A 195 -12.52 -8.31 7.29
CA CYS A 195 -13.05 -7.94 8.59
C CYS A 195 -12.93 -9.09 9.59
N GLY A 196 -12.89 -8.75 10.88
CA GLY A 196 -13.17 -9.69 11.97
C GLY A 196 -14.62 -10.17 11.97
N ASN A 197 -15.01 -10.95 12.97
CA ASN A 197 -16.37 -11.44 13.12
C ASN A 197 -17.37 -10.32 13.53
N GLN A 198 -18.65 -10.67 13.67
CA GLN A 198 -19.72 -9.73 14.07
C GLN A 198 -19.39 -8.97 15.35
N PHE A 199 -18.84 -9.63 16.36
CA PHE A 199 -18.47 -8.98 17.62
C PHE A 199 -17.50 -7.83 17.39
N PHE A 200 -16.48 -8.05 16.56
CA PHE A 200 -15.49 -7.04 16.23
C PHE A 200 -16.07 -5.88 15.42
N VAL A 201 -16.90 -6.18 14.42
CA VAL A 201 -17.59 -5.18 13.60
C VAL A 201 -18.49 -4.29 14.47
N GLU A 202 -19.22 -4.88 15.43
CA GLU A 202 -20.11 -4.15 16.36
C GLU A 202 -19.34 -3.32 17.37
N ASP A 203 -18.29 -3.88 18.00
CA ASP A 203 -17.47 -3.18 19.00
C ASP A 203 -16.82 -1.93 18.41
N LEU A 204 -16.37 -2.04 17.15
CA LEU A 204 -15.78 -0.95 16.40
C LEU A 204 -16.78 -0.06 15.65
N LYS A 205 -18.09 -0.34 15.79
CA LYS A 205 -19.19 0.40 15.16
C LYS A 205 -19.04 0.54 13.65
N MET A 206 -18.62 -0.54 13.01
CA MET A 206 -18.38 -0.59 11.58
C MET A 206 -19.61 -1.05 10.82
N ASP A 207 -19.76 -0.57 9.59
CA ASP A 207 -20.79 -1.08 8.70
C ASP A 207 -20.32 -2.44 8.15
N SER A 208 -21.07 -3.51 8.48
CA SER A 208 -20.82 -4.86 7.93
C SER A 208 -20.75 -4.90 6.40
N ARG A 209 -21.37 -3.95 5.69
CA ARG A 209 -21.27 -3.84 4.22
C ARG A 209 -19.84 -3.53 3.75
N ALA A 210 -19.01 -2.93 4.60
CA ALA A 210 -17.61 -2.66 4.31
C ALA A 210 -16.73 -3.93 4.33
N CYS A 211 -17.25 -5.05 4.85
CA CYS A 211 -16.52 -6.30 4.93
C CYS A 211 -16.48 -7.08 3.61
N GLY A 212 -17.25 -6.62 2.61
CA GLY A 212 -17.23 -7.18 1.26
C GLY A 212 -17.83 -8.58 1.18
N THR A 213 -17.63 -9.21 0.02
CA THR A 213 -18.12 -10.56 -0.25
C THR A 213 -17.35 -11.61 0.56
N GLY A 214 -18.03 -12.70 0.94
CA GLY A 214 -17.43 -13.81 1.68
C GLY A 214 -17.21 -13.54 3.18
N TRP A 215 -17.66 -12.40 3.71
CA TRP A 215 -17.65 -12.17 5.15
C TRP A 215 -18.70 -13.02 5.88
N ASP A 216 -18.26 -13.69 6.94
CA ASP A 216 -19.11 -14.48 7.84
C ASP A 216 -19.22 -13.82 9.22
N ALA A 217 -20.42 -13.76 9.77
CA ALA A 217 -20.65 -13.14 11.08
C ALA A 217 -19.94 -13.88 12.23
N THR A 218 -19.62 -15.17 12.08
CA THR A 218 -18.98 -15.98 13.12
C THR A 218 -17.46 -15.92 13.04
N HIS A 219 -16.91 -16.04 11.84
CA HIS A 219 -15.47 -16.20 11.60
C HIS A 219 -14.80 -14.96 10.98
N GLY A 220 -15.58 -14.04 10.42
CA GLY A 220 -15.07 -12.94 9.60
C GLY A 220 -14.54 -13.41 8.24
N ASN A 221 -13.76 -12.56 7.58
CA ASN A 221 -13.01 -12.87 6.37
C ASN A 221 -11.61 -12.21 6.36
N LEU A 222 -11.10 -11.88 7.55
CA LEU A 222 -9.78 -11.28 7.71
C LEU A 222 -8.71 -12.23 7.19
N HIS A 223 -7.85 -11.72 6.31
CA HIS A 223 -6.72 -12.48 5.78
C HIS A 223 -5.54 -11.56 5.45
N SER A 224 -4.40 -12.19 5.22
CA SER A 224 -3.15 -11.58 4.80
C SER A 224 -2.85 -12.03 3.38
N SER A 225 -2.50 -11.08 2.52
CA SER A 225 -2.10 -11.30 1.15
C SER A 225 -0.66 -10.85 0.97
N VAL A 226 0.17 -11.73 0.41
CA VAL A 226 1.57 -11.45 0.11
C VAL A 226 1.72 -11.24 -1.39
N LEU A 227 2.23 -10.07 -1.78
CA LEU A 227 2.48 -9.74 -3.18
C LEU A 227 3.96 -9.41 -3.36
N THR A 228 4.58 -10.01 -4.37
CA THR A 228 5.98 -9.73 -4.71
C THR A 228 6.05 -8.60 -5.73
N LEU A 229 6.76 -7.53 -5.37
CA LEU A 229 7.02 -6.40 -6.25
C LEU A 229 8.18 -6.71 -7.18
N ARG A 230 8.05 -6.35 -8.47
CA ARG A 230 9.10 -6.60 -9.46
C ARG A 230 10.03 -5.39 -9.55
N PRO A 231 11.37 -5.58 -9.46
CA PRO A 231 12.34 -4.49 -9.59
C PRO A 231 12.61 -4.07 -11.05
N ASP A 232 11.86 -4.60 -12.01
CA ASP A 232 12.12 -4.42 -13.44
C ASP A 232 11.79 -3.01 -13.93
N GLY A 233 12.56 -2.57 -14.92
CA GLY A 233 12.50 -1.23 -15.51
C GLY A 233 13.63 -0.34 -15.01
N LEU A 234 14.49 0.09 -15.93
CA LEU A 234 15.43 1.18 -15.66
C LEU A 234 14.72 2.50 -15.93
N SER A 235 14.77 3.41 -14.96
CA SER A 235 14.24 4.75 -15.16
C SER A 235 15.24 5.63 -15.92
N GLY A 236 14.74 6.40 -16.87
CA GLY A 236 15.48 7.47 -17.55
C GLY A 236 15.14 8.83 -16.96
N ASP A 237 15.71 9.89 -17.52
CA ASP A 237 15.34 11.26 -17.15
C ASP A 237 13.91 11.62 -17.59
N ASP A 238 13.44 10.99 -18.67
CA ASP A 238 12.12 11.21 -19.28
C ASP A 238 11.15 10.04 -19.09
N SER A 239 11.50 9.06 -18.24
CA SER A 239 10.66 7.89 -17.99
C SER A 239 10.68 7.43 -16.53
N LEU A 240 9.51 7.00 -16.06
CA LEU A 240 9.37 6.39 -14.74
C LEU A 240 8.66 5.03 -14.86
N PRO A 241 9.38 3.91 -14.70
CA PRO A 241 8.76 2.60 -14.59
C PRO A 241 7.94 2.52 -13.32
N VAL A 242 6.66 2.19 -13.47
CA VAL A 242 5.73 1.98 -12.36
C VAL A 242 4.95 0.69 -12.56
N GLN A 243 4.67 -0.02 -11.48
CA GLN A 243 3.76 -1.16 -11.47
C GLN A 243 2.55 -0.85 -10.59
N LEU A 244 1.37 -1.24 -11.01
CA LEU A 244 0.15 -1.02 -10.24
C LEU A 244 -0.15 -2.22 -9.34
N VAL A 245 -0.61 -1.95 -8.13
CA VAL A 245 -1.16 -2.95 -7.22
C VAL A 245 -2.50 -2.43 -6.70
N HIS A 246 -3.59 -3.10 -7.08
CA HIS A 246 -4.92 -2.75 -6.60
C HIS A 246 -5.18 -3.38 -5.23
N LEU A 247 -5.27 -2.55 -4.19
CA LEU A 247 -5.42 -2.95 -2.78
C LEU A 247 -6.63 -2.25 -2.12
N ALA A 248 -7.65 -1.87 -2.89
CA ALA A 248 -8.83 -1.14 -2.41
C ALA A 248 -10.11 -1.99 -2.51
N PRO A 249 -10.36 -2.93 -1.59
CA PRO A 249 -11.56 -3.78 -1.63
C PRO A 249 -12.89 -3.02 -1.68
N LEU A 250 -12.96 -1.85 -1.03
CA LEU A 250 -14.16 -1.00 -1.05
C LEU A 250 -14.39 -0.35 -2.43
N LEU A 251 -13.31 0.00 -3.13
CA LEU A 251 -13.40 0.46 -4.50
C LEU A 251 -13.81 -0.68 -5.45
N GLU A 252 -13.26 -1.88 -5.25
CA GLU A 252 -13.64 -3.08 -6.00
C GLU A 252 -15.12 -3.44 -5.79
N ASN A 253 -15.61 -3.35 -4.56
CA ASN A 253 -17.02 -3.57 -4.25
C ASN A 253 -17.93 -2.50 -4.90
N ALA A 254 -17.52 -1.23 -4.83
CA ALA A 254 -18.25 -0.13 -5.47
C ALA A 254 -18.24 -0.22 -6.99
N ARG A 255 -17.19 -0.82 -7.60
CA ARG A 255 -17.13 -1.07 -9.03
C ARG A 255 -18.27 -1.98 -9.48
N GLY A 256 -18.56 -3.05 -8.75
CA GLY A 256 -19.56 -4.04 -9.17
C GLY A 256 -19.27 -4.58 -10.58
N SER A 257 -20.22 -4.43 -11.50
CA SER A 257 -20.07 -4.74 -12.93
C SER A 257 -19.50 -3.60 -13.78
N GLY A 258 -19.21 -2.45 -13.17
CA GLY A 258 -18.62 -1.27 -13.79
C GLY A 258 -17.16 -1.46 -14.23
N GLU A 259 -16.61 -0.43 -14.87
CA GLU A 259 -15.20 -0.37 -15.26
C GLU A 259 -14.40 0.53 -14.31
N LEU A 260 -13.31 0.01 -13.76
CA LEU A 260 -12.29 0.81 -13.06
C LEU A 260 -11.17 1.14 -14.05
N SER A 261 -10.93 2.43 -14.26
CA SER A 261 -9.85 2.90 -15.12
C SER A 261 -8.89 3.81 -14.33
N ILE A 262 -7.60 3.67 -14.61
CA ILE A 262 -6.55 4.54 -14.13
C ILE A 262 -5.85 5.11 -15.35
N SER A 263 -5.76 6.42 -15.45
CA SER A 263 -5.11 7.12 -16.55
C SER A 263 -4.04 8.07 -16.02
N PHE A 264 -3.01 8.36 -16.82
CA PHE A 264 -1.91 9.26 -16.45
C PHE A 264 -1.73 10.36 -17.49
N GLY A 265 -1.39 11.57 -17.06
CA GLY A 265 -1.12 12.70 -17.95
C GLY A 265 -1.35 14.05 -17.27
N ALA A 266 -1.51 15.10 -18.07
CA ALA A 266 -1.84 16.44 -17.57
C ALA A 266 -3.28 16.49 -17.04
N LEU A 267 -3.46 16.86 -15.78
CA LEU A 267 -4.77 16.86 -15.11
C LEU A 267 -5.65 18.06 -15.51
N ASP A 268 -5.02 19.19 -15.83
CA ASP A 268 -5.66 20.48 -16.09
C ASP A 268 -5.57 20.93 -17.58
N GLY A 269 -5.15 20.06 -18.50
CA GLY A 269 -4.85 20.42 -19.89
C GLY A 269 -5.67 19.69 -20.96
N ASP A 270 -5.57 20.17 -22.20
CA ASP A 270 -6.13 19.52 -23.40
C ASP A 270 -5.31 18.27 -23.84
N GLY A 271 -4.12 18.09 -23.25
CA GLY A 271 -3.32 16.88 -23.39
C GLY A 271 -4.05 15.74 -22.69
N GLY A 272 -4.78 14.94 -23.47
CA GLY A 272 -5.59 13.84 -22.98
C GLY A 272 -4.82 12.93 -22.01
N LEU A 273 -5.56 12.26 -21.13
CA LEU A 273 -4.99 11.27 -20.22
C LEU A 273 -4.86 9.93 -20.93
N ASP A 274 -3.67 9.35 -20.89
CA ASP A 274 -3.42 8.03 -21.45
C ASP A 274 -3.88 6.97 -20.45
N THR A 275 -4.60 5.95 -20.94
CA THR A 275 -5.02 4.83 -20.08
C THR A 275 -3.80 4.06 -19.60
N PHE A 276 -3.58 4.11 -18.29
CA PHE A 276 -2.49 3.43 -17.62
C PHE A 276 -2.88 1.99 -17.24
N ALA A 277 -4.08 1.80 -16.69
CA ALA A 277 -4.66 0.49 -16.38
C ALA A 277 -6.18 0.50 -16.57
N SER A 278 -6.75 -0.63 -16.99
CA SER A 278 -8.20 -0.86 -17.06
C SER A 278 -8.53 -2.18 -16.38
N ASN A 279 -9.50 -2.14 -15.48
CA ASN A 279 -9.94 -3.21 -14.59
C ASN A 279 -8.79 -3.98 -13.91
N PRO A 280 -7.88 -3.29 -13.20
CA PRO A 280 -6.80 -3.95 -12.49
C PRO A 280 -7.38 -4.92 -11.43
N PRO A 281 -6.95 -6.19 -11.43
CA PRO A 281 -7.47 -7.18 -10.50
C PRO A 281 -7.05 -6.87 -9.06
N LEU A 282 -7.99 -7.02 -8.12
CA LEU A 282 -7.71 -6.85 -6.69
C LEU A 282 -6.66 -7.86 -6.22
N PHE A 283 -5.69 -7.40 -5.43
CA PHE A 283 -4.55 -8.17 -4.92
C PHE A 283 -3.70 -8.83 -6.02
N SER A 284 -3.50 -8.12 -7.14
CA SER A 284 -2.58 -8.51 -8.20
C SER A 284 -1.51 -7.44 -8.41
N VAL A 285 -0.34 -7.87 -8.88
CA VAL A 285 0.74 -6.98 -9.32
C VAL A 285 0.75 -6.99 -10.84
N ASP A 286 0.49 -5.84 -11.44
CA ASP A 286 0.52 -5.68 -12.89
C ASP A 286 1.95 -5.63 -13.43
N GLU A 287 2.10 -5.87 -14.74
CA GLU A 287 3.37 -5.66 -15.43
C GLU A 287 3.81 -4.18 -15.33
N PRO A 288 5.10 -3.91 -15.07
CA PRO A 288 5.62 -2.54 -15.05
C PRO A 288 5.36 -1.82 -16.39
N ARG A 289 4.93 -0.57 -16.29
CA ARG A 289 4.73 0.34 -17.43
C ARG A 289 5.52 1.62 -17.20
N SER A 290 6.11 2.16 -18.26
CA SER A 290 6.84 3.43 -18.18
C SER A 290 5.89 4.60 -18.37
N LEU A 291 5.83 5.49 -17.38
CA LEU A 291 5.19 6.79 -17.52
C LEU A 291 6.14 7.73 -18.26
N ALA A 292 5.62 8.48 -19.23
CA ALA A 292 6.37 9.48 -19.94
C ALA A 292 6.25 10.83 -19.22
N PHE A 293 7.33 11.28 -18.57
CA PHE A 293 7.46 12.64 -18.07
C PHE A 293 8.91 12.99 -17.74
N THR A 294 9.27 14.27 -17.84
CA THR A 294 10.62 14.76 -17.58
C THR A 294 10.83 15.05 -16.09
N LYS A 295 11.63 14.22 -15.41
CA LYS A 295 11.89 14.32 -13.95
C LYS A 295 12.58 15.60 -13.50
N THR A 296 13.24 16.30 -14.42
CA THR A 296 13.94 17.56 -14.12
C THR A 296 13.00 18.76 -14.14
N GLU A 297 11.80 18.63 -14.73
CA GLU A 297 10.82 19.70 -14.81
C GLU A 297 9.92 19.71 -13.57
N THR A 298 10.15 20.66 -12.66
CA THR A 298 9.44 20.74 -11.37
C THR A 298 7.94 21.01 -11.51
N SER A 299 7.51 21.72 -12.55
CA SER A 299 6.10 22.03 -12.84
C SER A 299 5.27 20.80 -13.16
N ILE A 300 5.88 19.74 -13.70
CA ILE A 300 5.19 18.50 -14.06
C ILE A 300 4.61 17.84 -12.81
N TYR A 301 5.32 17.85 -11.67
CA TYR A 301 4.84 17.16 -10.46
C TYR A 301 3.51 17.69 -9.93
N ALA A 302 3.20 18.98 -10.16
CA ALA A 302 1.95 19.59 -9.72
C ALA A 302 0.83 19.50 -10.77
N SER A 303 1.17 19.33 -12.05
CA SER A 303 0.21 19.39 -13.17
C SER A 303 -0.10 18.03 -13.79
N HIS A 304 0.80 17.07 -13.64
CA HIS A 304 0.65 15.70 -14.12
C HIS A 304 0.38 14.74 -12.96
N GLY A 305 -0.38 13.71 -13.25
CA GLY A 305 -0.74 12.71 -12.25
C GLY A 305 -1.71 11.69 -12.79
N PHE A 306 -2.44 11.07 -11.87
CA PHE A 306 -3.36 9.99 -12.16
C PHE A 306 -4.80 10.45 -12.03
N ARG A 307 -5.65 9.96 -12.93
CA ARG A 307 -7.10 9.96 -12.78
C ARG A 307 -7.58 8.54 -12.54
N ILE A 308 -8.23 8.33 -11.42
CA ILE A 308 -8.90 7.08 -11.06
C ILE A 308 -10.40 7.31 -11.31
N ALA A 309 -11.02 6.49 -12.15
CA ALA A 309 -12.43 6.64 -12.49
C ALA A 309 -13.16 5.29 -12.45
N LEU A 310 -14.34 5.28 -11.82
CA LEU A 310 -15.33 4.20 -11.97
C LEU A 310 -16.39 4.65 -12.97
N ARG A 311 -16.65 3.81 -13.97
CA ARG A 311 -17.65 4.03 -15.01
C ARG A 311 -18.72 2.96 -14.92
N GLU A 312 -19.96 3.35 -15.08
CA GLU A 312 -21.08 2.43 -15.15
C GLU A 312 -21.19 1.83 -16.55
N THR A 313 -21.22 0.49 -16.63
CA THR A 313 -21.27 -0.25 -17.89
C THR A 313 -22.59 -0.05 -18.65
N ASP A 314 -23.68 0.25 -17.94
CA ASP A 314 -25.04 0.34 -18.48
C ASP A 314 -25.53 1.78 -18.76
N ALA A 315 -24.67 2.79 -18.58
CA ALA A 315 -25.07 4.19 -18.65
C ALA A 315 -25.22 4.76 -20.10
N GLY A 316 -25.29 3.89 -21.11
CA GLY A 316 -25.43 4.29 -22.51
C GLY A 316 -24.15 4.92 -23.10
N ALA A 317 -24.28 5.61 -24.24
CA ALA A 317 -23.15 6.16 -25.01
C ALA A 317 -22.30 7.20 -24.25
N ASP A 318 -22.83 7.76 -23.16
CA ASP A 318 -22.14 8.74 -22.32
C ASP A 318 -21.52 8.13 -21.05
N GLY A 319 -21.61 6.80 -20.86
CA GLY A 319 -20.88 6.03 -19.84
C GLY A 319 -20.69 6.79 -18.52
N GLY A 320 -21.80 7.01 -17.80
CA GLY A 320 -21.87 7.77 -16.56
C GLY A 320 -20.71 7.41 -15.62
N VAL A 321 -19.97 8.44 -15.21
CA VAL A 321 -18.85 8.28 -14.30
C VAL A 321 -19.39 8.39 -12.88
N SER A 322 -19.41 7.27 -12.16
CA SER A 322 -19.92 7.20 -10.79
C SER A 322 -18.92 7.72 -9.77
N PHE A 323 -17.63 7.68 -10.10
CA PHE A 323 -16.55 8.17 -9.24
C PHE A 323 -15.38 8.69 -10.07
N VAL A 324 -14.80 9.83 -9.68
CA VAL A 324 -13.54 10.35 -10.23
C VAL A 324 -12.68 10.90 -9.10
N ARG A 325 -11.41 10.53 -9.11
CA ARG A 325 -10.37 11.15 -8.29
C ARG A 325 -9.15 11.47 -9.14
N ASP A 326 -8.76 12.74 -9.10
CA ASP A 326 -7.49 13.20 -9.67
C ASP A 326 -6.48 13.34 -8.54
N GLU A 327 -5.25 12.91 -8.81
CA GLU A 327 -4.13 12.99 -7.88
C GLU A 327 -2.82 13.28 -8.63
N SER A 328 -2.23 14.44 -8.36
CA SER A 328 -0.96 14.86 -8.95
C SER A 328 0.21 14.03 -8.40
N LEU A 329 1.33 13.95 -9.13
CA LEU A 329 2.55 13.28 -8.64
C LEU A 329 3.05 13.89 -7.32
N ALA A 330 2.87 15.20 -7.12
CA ALA A 330 3.19 15.88 -5.87
C ALA A 330 2.27 15.44 -4.72
N GLU A 331 0.98 15.20 -4.97
CA GLU A 331 0.06 14.66 -3.97
C GLU A 331 0.40 13.21 -3.62
N VAL A 332 0.63 12.35 -4.62
CA VAL A 332 1.07 10.97 -4.41
C VAL A 332 2.33 10.93 -3.55
N GLN A 333 3.32 11.78 -3.87
CA GLN A 333 4.56 11.87 -3.10
C GLN A 333 4.31 12.41 -1.69
N ALA A 334 3.49 13.43 -1.52
CA ALA A 334 3.19 13.99 -0.21
C ALA A 334 2.51 12.97 0.73
N LEU A 335 1.68 12.07 0.19
CA LEU A 335 1.09 10.96 0.94
C LEU A 335 2.10 9.85 1.22
N SER A 336 3.01 9.58 0.29
CA SER A 336 3.96 8.46 0.38
C SER A 336 5.19 8.77 1.23
N ALA A 337 5.71 9.99 1.15
CA ALA A 337 6.96 10.43 1.76
C ALA A 337 6.95 11.93 2.06
N SER A 338 6.04 12.39 2.93
CA SER A 338 5.71 13.81 3.16
C SER A 338 6.88 14.76 3.52
N LYS A 339 8.06 14.22 3.83
CA LYS A 339 9.27 14.98 4.19
C LYS A 339 10.20 15.24 3.00
N GLU A 340 10.00 14.53 1.90
CA GLU A 340 10.82 14.64 0.70
C GLU A 340 10.22 15.66 -0.28
N LEU A 341 11.06 16.20 -1.17
CA LEU A 341 10.58 16.98 -2.30
C LEU A 341 10.27 16.03 -3.46
N PRO A 342 9.25 16.31 -4.31
CA PRO A 342 8.94 15.46 -5.45
C PRO A 342 10.14 15.18 -6.36
N THR A 343 11.00 16.17 -6.59
CA THR A 343 12.20 16.02 -7.42
C THR A 343 13.18 15.01 -6.86
N ASP A 344 13.36 14.99 -5.55
CA ASP A 344 14.32 14.10 -4.91
C ASP A 344 13.68 12.72 -4.86
N TYR A 345 12.45 12.65 -4.37
CA TYR A 345 11.67 11.44 -4.24
C TYR A 345 11.65 10.61 -5.53
N TYR A 346 11.26 11.18 -6.69
CA TYR A 346 11.13 10.46 -7.97
C TYR A 346 12.44 10.27 -8.75
N LYS A 347 13.53 10.90 -8.33
CA LYS A 347 14.86 10.66 -8.92
C LYS A 347 15.60 9.51 -8.24
N THR A 348 15.30 9.25 -6.97
CA THR A 348 16.02 8.26 -6.17
C THR A 348 15.80 6.85 -6.67
N ALA A 349 14.57 6.39 -6.91
CA ALA A 349 14.34 4.98 -7.26
C ALA A 349 14.39 4.72 -8.77
N SER A 350 14.84 3.51 -9.16
CA SER A 350 14.76 3.09 -10.57
C SER A 350 13.34 2.69 -10.98
N ASN A 351 12.47 2.34 -10.03
CA ASN A 351 11.07 2.01 -10.28
C ASN A 351 10.21 2.14 -9.01
N TYR A 352 8.89 2.30 -9.20
CA TYR A 352 7.92 2.42 -8.12
C TYR A 352 6.79 1.40 -8.24
N ALA A 353 6.24 0.98 -7.12
CA ALA A 353 4.91 0.38 -7.05
C ALA A 353 3.89 1.46 -6.68
N LEU A 354 2.82 1.57 -7.47
CA LEU A 354 1.65 2.39 -7.18
C LEU A 354 0.61 1.50 -6.49
N LEU A 355 0.36 1.78 -5.22
CA LEU A 355 -0.60 1.06 -4.41
C LEU A 355 -1.92 1.85 -4.42
N LEU A 356 -2.96 1.29 -5.05
CA LEU A 356 -4.30 1.87 -5.07
C LEU A 356 -5.06 1.43 -3.83
N LEU A 357 -5.43 2.39 -2.99
CA LEU A 357 -6.00 2.18 -1.66
C LEU A 357 -7.24 3.06 -1.46
N GLY A 358 -7.98 2.80 -0.37
CA GLY A 358 -9.02 3.69 0.14
C GLY A 358 -10.45 3.34 -0.24
N ASP A 359 -11.36 4.25 0.11
CA ASP A 359 -12.81 4.10 0.07
C ASP A 359 -13.45 5.21 -0.81
N PRO A 360 -14.20 4.87 -1.88
CA PRO A 360 -14.84 5.85 -2.75
C PRO A 360 -15.99 6.63 -2.10
N SER A 361 -16.50 6.17 -0.95
CA SER A 361 -17.50 6.90 -0.16
C SER A 361 -16.92 8.05 0.66
N VAL A 362 -15.60 8.03 0.92
CA VAL A 362 -14.92 9.11 1.65
C VAL A 362 -14.56 10.23 0.67
N GLN A 363 -15.51 11.14 0.47
CA GLN A 363 -15.37 12.26 -0.46
C GLN A 363 -15.12 13.59 0.27
N PRO A 364 -14.40 14.55 -0.35
CA PRO A 364 -14.14 15.86 0.26
C PRO A 364 -15.39 16.72 0.41
N LYS A 365 -16.45 16.40 -0.33
CA LYS A 365 -17.74 17.06 -0.27
C LYS A 365 -18.85 16.06 0.00
N LEU A 366 -19.87 16.51 0.69
CA LEU A 366 -21.14 15.80 0.85
C LEU A 366 -21.98 15.95 -0.43
N GLU A 367 -23.07 15.18 -0.53
CA GLU A 367 -23.98 15.20 -1.69
C GLU A 367 -24.60 16.59 -1.94
N ASP A 368 -24.77 17.40 -0.90
CA ASP A 368 -25.27 18.78 -0.99
C ASP A 368 -24.21 19.80 -1.43
N GLY A 369 -22.97 19.34 -1.70
CA GLY A 369 -21.82 20.16 -2.07
C GLY A 369 -21.09 20.81 -0.91
N GLY A 370 -21.55 20.63 0.33
CA GLY A 370 -20.89 21.08 1.55
C GLY A 370 -19.58 20.35 1.80
N ALA A 371 -18.67 20.96 2.56
CA ALA A 371 -17.43 20.29 2.96
C ALA A 371 -17.75 19.11 3.89
N ASN A 372 -17.13 17.95 3.64
CA ASN A 372 -17.29 16.80 4.50
C ASN A 372 -16.35 16.93 5.72
N PRO A 373 -16.86 17.13 6.95
CA PRO A 373 -16.01 17.26 8.14
C PRO A 373 -15.31 15.96 8.54
N LEU A 374 -15.76 14.82 8.02
CA LEU A 374 -15.17 13.51 8.24
C LEU A 374 -14.19 13.11 7.13
N TYR A 375 -13.92 14.02 6.18
CA TYR A 375 -12.99 13.75 5.09
C TYR A 375 -11.57 13.58 5.63
N ASP A 376 -11.00 12.43 5.30
CA ASP A 376 -9.59 12.13 5.47
C ASP A 376 -9.06 11.63 4.13
N SER A 377 -8.06 12.33 3.58
CA SER A 377 -7.47 11.97 2.29
C SER A 377 -6.80 10.60 2.30
N ARG A 378 -6.37 10.10 3.47
CA ARG A 378 -5.79 8.75 3.61
C ARG A 378 -6.83 7.65 3.55
N ARG A 379 -8.08 7.97 3.89
CA ARG A 379 -9.20 7.02 3.83
C ARG A 379 -9.93 7.09 2.50
N ALA A 380 -9.91 8.24 1.85
CA ALA A 380 -10.38 8.40 0.48
C ALA A 380 -9.56 7.54 -0.50
N VAL A 381 -10.10 7.27 -1.68
CA VAL A 381 -9.33 6.61 -2.75
C VAL A 381 -8.13 7.46 -3.11
N HIS A 382 -6.95 6.86 -3.12
CA HIS A 382 -5.68 7.52 -3.46
C HIS A 382 -4.63 6.50 -3.90
N LEU A 383 -3.51 7.00 -4.42
CA LEU A 383 -2.34 6.22 -4.76
C LEU A 383 -1.18 6.52 -3.81
N LEU A 384 -0.47 5.48 -3.40
CA LEU A 384 0.83 5.61 -2.75
C LEU A 384 1.91 5.04 -3.66
N ALA A 385 3.00 5.77 -3.80
CA ALA A 385 4.19 5.30 -4.49
C ALA A 385 5.14 4.66 -3.48
N VAL A 386 5.68 3.49 -3.82
CA VAL A 386 6.68 2.80 -2.99
C VAL A 386 7.91 2.48 -3.84
N PRO A 387 9.10 2.97 -3.47
CA PRO A 387 10.36 2.60 -4.11
C PRO A 387 10.61 1.08 -4.05
N VAL A 388 10.79 0.45 -5.20
CA VAL A 388 11.04 -1.02 -5.28
C VAL A 388 12.52 -1.33 -5.40
N ARG A 389 13.31 -0.43 -5.99
CA ARG A 389 14.76 -0.56 -6.10
C ARG A 389 15.44 0.75 -5.70
N ASP A 390 16.43 0.62 -4.83
CA ASP A 390 17.25 1.71 -4.33
C ASP A 390 18.61 1.63 -5.03
N PRO A 391 19.06 2.68 -5.74
CA PRO A 391 20.36 2.68 -6.41
C PRO A 391 21.54 2.53 -5.43
N ASP A 392 21.37 2.88 -4.15
CA ASP A 392 22.48 3.04 -3.19
C ASP A 392 22.67 1.85 -2.24
N ALA A 393 21.87 0.78 -2.33
CA ALA A 393 21.93 -0.36 -1.42
C ALA A 393 23.23 -1.22 -1.50
N GLY A 394 24.28 -0.72 -2.17
CA GLY A 394 25.52 -1.42 -2.49
C GLY A 394 26.78 -0.70 -1.99
N ALA A 395 26.66 0.47 -1.34
CA ALA A 395 27.82 1.25 -0.94
C ALA A 395 28.37 0.93 0.47
N ASP A 396 27.55 0.41 1.40
CA ASP A 396 27.92 0.40 2.84
C ASP A 396 28.02 -0.97 3.54
N ALA A 397 28.03 -2.09 2.80
CA ALA A 397 28.20 -3.42 3.39
C ALA A 397 29.61 -3.99 3.14
N GLY A 398 30.67 -3.39 3.70
CA GLY A 398 31.99 -4.02 3.61
C GLY A 398 33.23 -3.19 3.90
N SER A 399 33.26 -2.39 4.97
CA SER A 399 34.53 -1.95 5.55
C SER A 399 34.86 -2.82 6.77
N THR A 400 35.42 -4.01 6.55
CA THR A 400 36.12 -4.74 7.61
C THR A 400 37.28 -3.86 8.10
N PRO A 401 37.40 -3.56 9.40
CA PRO A 401 38.60 -2.93 9.93
C PRO A 401 39.76 -3.87 9.67
N GLY A 402 40.74 -3.42 8.88
CA GLY A 402 41.99 -4.12 8.69
C GLY A 402 42.65 -4.35 10.03
N ASP A 403 42.63 -5.61 10.46
CA ASP A 403 43.48 -6.17 11.50
C ASP A 403 44.93 -6.06 11.01
N SER A 404 45.59 -4.95 11.36
CA SER A 404 47.04 -4.82 11.25
C SER A 404 47.66 -5.64 12.39
N GLY A 405 47.60 -6.96 12.23
CA GLY A 405 48.34 -7.93 13.02
C GLY A 405 49.84 -7.75 12.77
N ASP A 406 50.47 -7.09 13.72
CA ASP A 406 51.91 -7.00 13.94
C ASP A 406 52.51 -8.41 14.07
N SER A 407 53.03 -8.95 12.97
CA SER A 407 53.81 -10.19 12.96
C SER A 407 55.28 -9.87 13.26
N GLY A 408 55.58 -9.68 14.55
CA GLY A 408 56.94 -9.64 15.06
C GLY A 408 57.69 -10.93 14.70
N THR A 409 58.65 -10.80 13.78
CA THR A 409 59.62 -11.86 13.45
C THR A 409 60.86 -11.62 14.32
N PRO A 410 61.27 -12.56 15.20
CA PRO A 410 62.53 -12.42 15.90
C PRO A 410 63.66 -12.82 14.94
N ASP A 411 64.45 -11.83 14.54
CA ASP A 411 65.65 -12.03 13.74
C ASP A 411 66.75 -12.63 14.63
N ALA A 412 67.26 -13.78 14.22
CA ALA A 412 68.37 -14.48 14.84
C ALA A 412 69.57 -14.43 13.87
N SER A 413 70.56 -13.58 14.17
CA SER A 413 71.95 -13.56 13.66
C SER A 413 72.66 -12.41 14.40
N GLY A 414 73.55 -12.61 15.39
CA GLY A 414 74.97 -13.01 15.28
C GLY A 414 75.81 -11.87 14.66
N PRO A 415 76.98 -11.42 15.21
CA PRO A 415 77.90 -12.04 16.18
C PRO A 415 78.08 -11.30 17.52
#